data_AF-A0A165YI67-F1
#
_entry.id   AF-A0A165YI67-F1
#
_cell.length_a   1.000
_cell.length_b   1.000
_cell.length_c   1.000
_cell.angle_alpha   90.00
_cell.angle_beta   90.00
_cell.angle_gamma   90.00
#
_symmetry.space_group_name_H-M   'P 1'
#
loop_
_entity.id
_entity.type
_entity.pdbx_description
1 polymer ?
#
loop_
_entity_poly.entity_id
_entity_poly.type
_entity_poly.pdbx_seq_one_letter_code
_entity_poly.pdbx_strand_id
1 'polypeptide(L)'
;RLAVQCKQCGIRFADSTSGKKDMQDHLDMHFRQNCKANQNIRRGHSRSWFIGVEDWTHDIYTDVKGKSAEGHRPFKNAKAAAEFEKRDADLRALFIVVPPGDEAKPISCPICKETIKSEFLEDDEDWVWKNAILKDDK
;
A
#
# COMPACT_ATOMS: atom_id res chain seq x y z
N ARG A 1 13.85 -19.59 30.17
CA ARG A 1 13.95 -18.46 29.22
C ARG A 1 13.76 -19.02 27.81
N LEU A 2 12.91 -18.41 26.99
CA LEU A 2 12.77 -18.80 25.58
C LEU A 2 14.09 -18.51 24.84
N ALA A 3 14.65 -19.54 24.22
CA ALA A 3 16.02 -19.54 23.71
C ALA A 3 16.13 -18.98 22.28
N VAL A 4 15.11 -19.20 21.46
CA VAL A 4 15.08 -18.78 20.06
C VAL A 4 14.47 -17.39 19.96
N GLN A 5 15.07 -16.49 19.18
CA GLN A 5 14.60 -15.10 19.02
C GLN A 5 14.53 -14.71 17.55
N CYS A 6 13.43 -14.09 17.14
CA CYS A 6 13.28 -13.48 15.81
C CYS A 6 14.16 -12.23 15.69
N LYS A 7 14.94 -12.15 14.60
CA LYS A 7 15.84 -11.02 14.34
C LYS A 7 15.12 -9.76 13.82
N GLN A 8 13.91 -9.89 13.29
CA GLN A 8 13.17 -8.77 12.70
C GLN A 8 12.35 -7.98 13.74
N CYS A 9 11.80 -8.65 14.75
CA CYS A 9 10.92 -8.03 15.75
C CYS A 9 11.28 -8.35 17.21
N GLY A 10 12.27 -9.22 17.45
CA GLY A 10 12.74 -9.54 18.79
C GLY A 10 11.88 -10.52 19.60
N ILE A 11 10.75 -11.01 19.06
CA ILE A 11 9.89 -12.02 19.70
C ILE A 11 10.67 -13.31 19.96
N ARG A 12 10.40 -13.96 21.09
CA ARG A 12 11.10 -15.17 21.53
C ARG A 12 10.19 -16.40 21.50
N PHE A 13 10.77 -17.55 21.18
CA PHE A 13 10.09 -18.84 21.02
C PHE A 13 10.79 -19.95 21.80
N ALA A 14 10.04 -21.01 22.13
CA ALA A 14 10.58 -22.18 22.82
C ALA A 14 11.40 -23.05 21.86
N ASP A 15 12.45 -23.72 22.35
CA ASP A 15 13.27 -24.65 21.54
C ASP A 15 12.61 -26.04 21.35
N SER A 16 11.38 -26.19 21.84
CA SER A 16 10.51 -27.33 21.53
C SER A 16 10.17 -27.40 20.04
N THR A 17 9.79 -28.58 19.54
CA THR A 17 9.30 -28.78 18.17
C THR A 17 8.11 -27.87 17.82
N SER A 18 7.18 -27.66 18.75
CA SER A 18 6.06 -26.71 18.58
C SER A 18 6.56 -25.27 18.46
N GLY A 19 7.43 -24.82 19.37
CA GLY A 19 8.01 -23.47 19.32
C GLY A 19 8.83 -23.17 18.04
N LYS A 20 9.47 -24.19 17.45
CA LYS A 20 10.12 -24.07 16.13
C LYS A 20 9.12 -23.85 15.00
N LYS A 21 7.96 -24.52 15.06
CA LYS A 21 6.86 -24.30 14.11
C LYS A 21 6.29 -22.88 14.26
N ASP A 22 6.03 -22.43 15.48
CA ASP A 22 5.55 -21.07 15.74
C ASP A 22 6.53 -20.00 15.22
N MET A 23 7.83 -20.23 15.40
CA MET A 23 8.88 -19.38 14.84
C MET A 23 8.85 -19.36 13.30
N GLN A 24 8.65 -20.49 12.65
CA GLN A 24 8.53 -20.55 11.18
C GLN A 24 7.28 -19.81 10.70
N ASP A 25 6.12 -20.07 11.31
CA ASP A 25 4.85 -19.41 10.96
C ASP A 25 4.95 -17.88 11.16
N HIS A 26 5.70 -17.45 12.19
CA HIS A 26 6.02 -16.04 12.43
C HIS A 26 6.93 -15.43 11.35
N LEU A 27 7.96 -16.14 10.89
CA LEU A 27 8.82 -15.67 9.79
C LEU A 27 8.03 -15.55 8.48
N ASP A 28 7.10 -16.48 8.21
CA ASP A 28 6.19 -16.40 7.07
C ASP A 28 5.27 -15.18 7.13
N MET A 29 4.82 -14.80 8.33
CA MET A 29 4.06 -13.57 8.53
C MET A 29 4.90 -12.33 8.17
N HIS A 30 6.16 -12.27 8.61
CA HIS A 30 7.07 -11.19 8.23
C HIS A 30 7.30 -11.12 6.72
N PHE A 31 7.45 -12.28 6.06
CA PHE A 31 7.60 -12.34 4.61
C PHE A 31 6.37 -11.74 3.90
N ARG A 32 5.16 -12.14 4.29
CA ARG A 32 3.91 -11.62 3.73
C ARG A 32 3.78 -10.10 3.93
N GLN A 33 4.15 -9.60 5.10
CA GLN A 33 4.10 -8.17 5.42
C GLN A 33 5.10 -7.37 4.58
N ASN A 34 6.33 -7.88 4.41
CA ASN A 34 7.37 -7.23 3.60
C ASN A 34 7.04 -7.24 2.11
N CYS A 35 6.53 -8.37 1.58
CA CYS A 35 6.03 -8.44 0.21
C CYS A 35 4.93 -7.39 -0.04
N LYS A 36 4.00 -7.23 0.90
CA LYS A 36 2.93 -6.23 0.81
C LYS A 36 3.48 -4.80 0.87
N ALA A 37 4.45 -4.53 1.74
CA ALA A 37 5.11 -3.22 1.82
C ALA A 37 5.73 -2.83 0.47
N ASN A 38 6.47 -3.76 -0.13
CA ASN A 38 7.17 -3.52 -1.39
C ASN A 38 6.23 -3.32 -2.60
N GLN A 39 5.07 -3.98 -2.62
CA GLN A 39 4.07 -3.78 -3.68
C GLN A 39 3.40 -2.39 -3.62
N ASN A 40 3.36 -1.76 -2.44
CA ASN A 40 2.69 -0.47 -2.23
C ASN A 40 3.61 0.76 -2.37
N ILE A 41 4.90 0.59 -2.68
CA ILE A 41 5.88 1.69 -2.75
C ILE A 41 5.46 2.78 -3.75
N ARG A 42 4.68 2.46 -4.79
CA ARG A 42 4.32 3.41 -5.86
C ARG A 42 3.12 4.34 -5.57
N ARG A 43 2.37 4.16 -4.47
CA ARG A 43 1.15 4.96 -4.19
C ARG A 43 1.20 5.77 -2.90
N GLY A 44 2.38 5.90 -2.29
CA GLY A 44 2.51 6.38 -0.93
C GLY A 44 1.93 5.38 0.07
N HIS A 45 2.44 5.38 1.29
CA HIS A 45 1.95 4.49 2.34
C HIS A 45 0.53 4.91 2.72
N SER A 46 -0.48 4.30 2.10
CA SER A 46 -1.87 4.57 2.47
C SER A 46 -2.14 4.12 3.91
N ARG A 47 -3.13 4.74 4.56
CA ARG A 47 -3.53 4.48 5.96
C ARG A 47 -3.86 2.99 6.26
N SER A 48 -3.98 2.15 5.24
CA SER A 48 -4.18 0.69 5.32
C SER A 48 -2.98 -0.10 5.86
N TRP A 49 -1.85 0.56 6.16
CA TRP A 49 -0.70 -0.06 6.85
C TRP A 49 -0.70 0.18 8.36
N PHE A 50 -1.49 1.13 8.86
CA PHE A 50 -1.69 1.27 10.29
C PHE A 50 -2.65 0.17 10.74
N ILE A 51 -2.14 -0.76 11.56
CA ILE A 51 -3.00 -1.67 12.30
C ILE A 51 -3.90 -0.85 13.24
N GLY A 52 -5.15 -1.26 13.41
CA GLY A 52 -6.08 -0.59 14.33
C GLY A 52 -5.52 -0.61 15.75
N VAL A 53 -5.98 0.29 16.62
CA VAL A 53 -5.55 0.31 18.02
C VAL A 53 -5.85 -1.03 18.68
N GLU A 54 -6.99 -1.65 18.36
CA GLU A 54 -7.31 -2.99 18.84
C GLU A 54 -6.30 -4.03 18.35
N ASP A 55 -5.97 -4.07 17.06
CA ASP A 55 -4.97 -4.99 16.49
C ASP A 55 -3.53 -4.68 16.96
N TRP A 56 -3.25 -3.46 17.42
CA TRP A 56 -1.97 -3.08 18.06
C TRP A 56 -1.87 -3.64 19.48
N THR A 57 -2.97 -3.59 20.24
CA THR A 57 -3.02 -4.09 21.62
C THR A 57 -3.19 -5.60 21.74
N HIS A 58 -3.86 -6.24 20.78
CA HIS A 58 -3.92 -7.70 20.71
C HIS A 58 -2.66 -8.18 20.02
N ASP A 59 -1.77 -8.78 20.82
CA ASP A 59 -0.52 -9.35 20.37
C ASP A 59 -0.72 -10.12 19.05
N ILE A 60 0.19 -9.91 18.09
CA ILE A 60 0.25 -10.57 16.76
C ILE A 60 0.17 -12.11 16.88
N TYR A 61 0.32 -12.63 18.11
CA TYR A 61 0.26 -14.01 18.50
C TYR A 61 -1.14 -14.65 18.47
N THR A 62 -2.25 -13.91 18.55
CA THR A 62 -3.61 -14.53 18.63
C THR A 62 -4.36 -14.60 17.30
N ASP A 63 -3.70 -14.87 16.17
CA ASP A 63 -4.41 -15.34 14.95
C ASP A 63 -4.75 -16.83 15.04
N VAL A 64 -5.26 -17.27 16.20
CA VAL A 64 -6.00 -18.53 16.33
C VAL A 64 -7.46 -18.18 16.12
N LYS A 65 -7.86 -18.12 14.83
CA LYS A 65 -9.19 -17.81 14.28
C LYS A 65 -9.32 -16.43 13.62
N GLY A 66 -8.59 -16.23 12.53
CA GLY A 66 -9.21 -16.07 11.20
C GLY A 66 -10.22 -14.94 11.04
N LYS A 67 -10.06 -13.82 11.76
CA LYS A 67 -10.99 -12.68 11.66
C LYS A 67 -10.35 -11.30 11.44
N SER A 68 -9.05 -11.09 11.69
CA SER A 68 -8.40 -9.81 11.35
C SER A 68 -7.77 -9.75 9.94
N ALA A 69 -7.95 -10.79 9.13
CA ALA A 69 -7.49 -10.84 7.74
C ALA A 69 -8.55 -10.44 6.70
N GLU A 70 -9.60 -9.70 7.08
CA GLU A 70 -10.63 -9.21 6.15
C GLU A 70 -10.41 -7.76 5.68
N GLY A 71 -9.40 -7.06 6.22
CA GLY A 71 -9.11 -5.70 5.77
C GLY A 71 -8.45 -5.63 4.39
N HIS A 72 -7.36 -6.37 4.18
CA HIS A 72 -6.57 -6.28 2.94
C HIS A 72 -5.66 -7.50 2.79
N ARG A 73 -6.21 -8.64 2.36
CA ARG A 73 -5.41 -9.77 1.86
C ARG A 73 -4.67 -9.33 0.58
N PRO A 74 -3.39 -9.71 0.38
CA PRO A 74 -2.83 -9.76 -0.96
C PRO A 74 -3.80 -10.56 -1.82
N PHE A 75 -4.14 -10.09 -3.02
CA PHE A 75 -5.12 -10.73 -3.88
C PHE A 75 -4.75 -12.20 -4.11
N LYS A 76 -5.33 -13.13 -3.34
CA LYS A 76 -5.19 -14.57 -3.57
C LYS A 76 -5.91 -15.02 -4.85
N ASN A 77 -6.66 -14.11 -5.47
CA ASN A 77 -7.44 -14.33 -6.67
C ASN A 77 -6.84 -13.50 -7.82
N ALA A 78 -6.34 -14.17 -8.86
CA ALA A 78 -5.78 -13.52 -10.06
C ALA A 78 -6.75 -12.51 -10.70
N LYS A 79 -8.07 -12.77 -10.63
CA LYS A 79 -9.10 -11.83 -11.10
C LYS A 79 -9.07 -10.48 -10.37
N ALA A 80 -8.88 -10.49 -9.05
CA ALA A 80 -8.89 -9.26 -8.26
C ALA A 80 -7.58 -8.47 -8.42
N ALA A 81 -6.46 -9.15 -8.68
CA ALA A 81 -5.20 -8.50 -9.08
C ALA A 81 -5.34 -7.83 -10.47
N ALA A 82 -5.93 -8.53 -11.45
CA ALA A 82 -6.16 -7.99 -12.78
C ALA A 82 -7.14 -6.80 -12.79
N GLU A 83 -8.20 -6.85 -11.97
CA GLU A 83 -9.11 -5.71 -11.79
C GLU A 83 -8.43 -4.51 -11.15
N PHE A 84 -7.53 -4.74 -10.19
CA PHE A 84 -6.74 -3.67 -9.59
C PHE A 84 -5.77 -3.03 -10.59
N GLU A 85 -5.05 -3.84 -11.37
CA GLU A 85 -4.17 -3.33 -12.43
C GLU A 85 -4.95 -2.55 -13.50
N LYS A 86 -6.12 -3.05 -13.89
CA LYS A 86 -6.98 -2.33 -14.84
C LYS A 86 -7.44 -0.99 -14.27
N ARG A 87 -7.94 -0.95 -13.03
CA ARG A 87 -8.30 0.31 -12.36
C ARG A 87 -7.11 1.25 -12.18
N ASP A 88 -5.92 0.72 -11.90
CA ASP A 88 -4.70 1.50 -11.78
C ASP A 88 -4.27 2.11 -13.12
N ALA A 89 -4.40 1.34 -14.22
CA ALA A 89 -4.18 1.84 -15.57
C ALA A 89 -5.20 2.91 -15.97
N ASP A 90 -6.49 2.66 -15.72
CA ASP A 90 -7.57 3.61 -16.01
C ASP A 90 -7.35 4.93 -15.25
N LEU A 91 -6.98 4.86 -13.96
CA LEU A 91 -6.68 6.06 -13.16
C LEU A 91 -5.44 6.81 -13.65
N ARG A 92 -4.39 6.11 -14.10
CA ARG A 92 -3.19 6.74 -14.67
C ARG A 92 -3.43 7.37 -16.03
N ALA A 93 -4.40 6.86 -16.78
CA ALA A 93 -4.81 7.41 -18.06
C ALA A 93 -5.67 8.67 -17.93
N LEU A 94 -6.20 8.96 -16.73
CA LEU A 94 -6.91 10.22 -16.49
C LEU A 94 -5.93 11.40 -16.51
N PHE A 95 -6.33 12.44 -17.22
CA PHE A 95 -5.63 13.71 -17.28
C PHE A 95 -6.65 14.86 -17.29
N ILE A 96 -6.20 16.04 -16.88
CA ILE A 96 -6.96 17.28 -17.04
C ILE A 96 -6.13 18.29 -17.82
N VAL A 97 -6.79 19.06 -18.69
CA VAL A 97 -6.17 20.15 -19.44
C VAL A 97 -5.81 21.28 -18.49
N VAL A 98 -4.59 21.80 -18.62
CA VAL A 98 -4.09 22.91 -17.81
C VAL A 98 -4.85 24.18 -18.17
N PRO A 99 -5.50 24.87 -17.21
CA PRO A 99 -6.14 26.14 -17.48
C PRO A 99 -5.15 27.20 -17.99
N PRO A 100 -5.56 28.05 -18.95
CA PRO A 100 -4.69 29.11 -19.48
C PRO A 100 -4.18 30.03 -18.37
N GLY A 101 -2.85 30.16 -18.23
CA GLY A 101 -2.20 30.99 -17.21
C GLY A 101 -1.72 30.27 -15.95
N ASP A 102 -2.03 28.97 -15.80
CA ASP A 102 -1.53 28.13 -14.71
C ASP A 102 -0.39 27.18 -15.13
N GLU A 103 0.05 27.24 -16.40
CA GLU A 103 1.12 26.40 -16.97
C GLU A 103 2.44 26.44 -16.19
N ALA A 104 2.77 27.60 -15.59
CA ALA A 104 4.00 27.80 -14.83
C ALA A 104 3.82 27.70 -13.31
N LYS A 105 2.59 27.49 -12.80
CA LYS A 105 2.35 27.43 -11.36
C LYS A 105 2.57 26.01 -10.86
N PRO A 106 3.47 25.79 -9.89
CA PRO A 106 3.64 24.49 -9.28
C PRO A 106 2.41 24.17 -8.42
N ILE A 107 1.49 23.39 -8.96
CA ILE A 107 0.37 22.84 -8.20
C ILE A 107 0.83 21.58 -7.47
N SER A 108 0.52 21.49 -6.19
CA SER A 108 0.80 20.33 -5.36
C SER A 108 -0.50 19.62 -4.97
N CYS A 109 -0.51 18.29 -5.02
CA CYS A 109 -1.64 17.51 -4.55
C CYS A 109 -1.88 17.74 -3.04
N PRO A 110 -3.11 18.09 -2.60
CA PRO A 110 -3.38 18.34 -1.17
C PRO A 110 -3.26 17.08 -0.29
N ILE A 111 -3.26 15.89 -0.89
CA ILE A 111 -3.22 14.61 -0.17
C ILE A 111 -1.77 14.15 0.06
N CYS A 112 -0.97 14.00 -1.00
CA CYS A 112 0.42 13.52 -0.91
C CYS A 112 1.47 14.65 -0.91
N LYS A 113 1.08 15.90 -1.17
CA LYS A 113 1.96 17.07 -1.30
C LYS A 113 3.01 16.98 -2.41
N GLU A 114 2.86 16.02 -3.32
CA GLU A 114 3.70 15.91 -4.49
C GLU A 114 3.28 16.97 -5.52
N THR A 115 4.26 17.63 -6.13
CA THR A 115 4.04 18.57 -7.23
C THR A 115 3.60 17.82 -8.48
N ILE A 116 2.47 18.25 -9.05
CA ILE A 116 1.91 17.72 -10.27
C ILE A 116 2.72 18.31 -11.44
N LYS A 117 3.19 17.45 -12.33
CA LYS A 117 3.95 17.85 -13.52
C LYS A 117 2.99 18.10 -14.68
N SER A 118 3.19 19.20 -15.39
CA SER A 118 2.58 19.44 -16.69
C SER A 118 3.35 18.68 -17.76
N GLU A 119 2.63 17.97 -18.62
CA GLU A 119 3.16 17.29 -19.80
C GLU A 119 2.34 17.72 -21.01
N PHE A 120 3.03 17.99 -22.13
CA PHE A 120 2.37 18.31 -23.40
C PHE A 120 1.88 17.02 -24.06
N LEU A 121 0.60 16.96 -24.40
CA LEU A 121 -0.03 15.87 -25.11
C LEU A 121 -0.02 16.20 -26.61
N GLU A 122 0.85 15.54 -27.37
CA GLU A 122 1.02 15.82 -28.80
C GLU A 122 -0.25 15.53 -29.62
N ASP A 123 -1.03 14.53 -29.22
CA ASP A 123 -2.24 14.11 -29.94
C ASP A 123 -3.36 15.16 -29.90
N ASP A 124 -3.48 15.89 -28.78
CA ASP A 124 -4.51 16.92 -28.56
C ASP A 124 -3.94 18.35 -28.67
N GLU A 125 -2.63 18.49 -28.90
CA GLU A 125 -1.88 19.75 -28.91
C GLU A 125 -2.05 20.62 -27.64
N ASP A 126 -2.33 19.99 -26.50
CA ASP A 126 -2.67 20.65 -25.23
C ASP A 126 -1.70 20.30 -24.09
N TRP A 127 -1.53 21.22 -23.14
CA TRP A 127 -0.85 20.96 -21.88
C TRP A 127 -1.79 20.27 -20.90
N VAL A 128 -1.34 19.16 -20.31
CA VAL A 128 -2.16 18.39 -19.36
C VAL A 128 -1.42 18.10 -18.06
N TRP A 129 -2.18 17.94 -16.98
CA TRP A 129 -1.73 17.31 -15.74
C TRP A 129 -2.11 15.83 -15.76
N LYS A 130 -1.11 14.94 -15.81
CA LYS A 130 -1.34 13.48 -15.81
C LYS A 130 -1.68 12.96 -14.42
N ASN A 131 -2.52 11.91 -14.37
CA ASN A 131 -2.97 11.27 -13.13
C ASN A 131 -3.63 12.28 -12.15
N ALA A 132 -4.38 13.22 -12.71
CA ALA A 132 -5.10 14.26 -11.98
C ALA A 132 -6.58 14.24 -12.35
N ILE A 133 -7.43 14.60 -11.38
CA ILE A 133 -8.87 14.78 -11.57
C ILE A 133 -9.24 16.12 -10.96
N LEU A 134 -10.13 16.87 -11.62
CA LEU A 134 -10.71 18.07 -11.05
C LEU A 134 -11.91 17.68 -10.20
N LYS A 135 -11.88 17.99 -8.90
CA LYS A 135 -12.99 17.76 -7.99
C LYS A 135 -13.21 18.96 -7.09
N ASP A 136 -14.42 19.50 -7.10
CA ASP A 136 -14.80 20.66 -6.28
C ASP A 136 -13.84 21.86 -6.47
N ASP A 137 -13.51 22.15 -7.75
CA ASP A 137 -12.56 23.18 -8.20
C ASP A 137 -11.10 23.00 -7.69
N LYS A 138 -10.69 21.78 -7.35
CA LYS A 138 -9.34 21.43 -6.87
C LYS A 138 -8.81 20.12 -7.43
#